data_AF-A0A800AHT4-F1
#
_entry.id   AF-A0A800AHT4-F1
#
_cell.length_a   1.000
_cell.length_b   1.000
_cell.length_c   1.000
_cell.angle_alpha   90.00
_cell.angle_beta   90.00
_cell.angle_gamma   90.00
#
_symmetry.space_group_name_H-M   'P 1'
#
loop_
_entity.id
_entity.type
_entity.pdbx_description
1 polymer ?
#
loop_
_entity_poly.entity_id
_entity_poly.type
_entity_poly.pdbx_seq_one_letter_code
_entity_poly.pdbx_strand_id
1 'polypeptide(L)'
;MAANQILANIIKVMLIFLTAIVVLGIISVFILIPMIIKVDEVETPDVRGKSLAESMKILQEHRLNAKIDSYKASSTVPEEYIIEQNPQPGFKVKQDKDIFLVLSSGTEKIEVPDLTGKLFFDAESEITSAGFQVGFKATVHSDNYPVVNTIIAQTPLPKSIVDRGAKISLLLSRGVYPKMLLMPDLRGMKFNDIQGRLEDSGLAMSKITFKPNPTYGDGIILAQFPPAGQLIQAGQKVELQVSSYTGVATRAQRPVVIEYTVTYGGTQLKRVRIILEDSKGSRQIVDDFFPPGKTITRLDSVIGEATMIIYENDMEHPIQTKGL
;
A
#
# COMPACT_ATOMS: atom_id res chain seq x y z
N MET A 1 14.08 -96.95 74.57
CA MET A 1 14.72 -96.43 73.33
C MET A 1 13.77 -96.30 72.14
N ALA A 2 12.80 -97.21 71.92
CA ALA A 2 11.90 -97.17 70.76
C ALA A 2 10.98 -95.93 70.67
N ALA A 3 10.47 -95.41 71.79
CA ALA A 3 9.53 -94.27 71.79
C ALA A 3 10.17 -92.93 71.32
N ASN A 4 11.44 -92.66 71.69
CA ASN A 4 12.15 -91.45 71.25
C ASN A 4 12.49 -91.48 69.76
N GLN A 5 12.71 -92.68 69.19
CA GLN A 5 12.96 -92.86 67.76
C GLN A 5 11.71 -92.62 66.92
N ILE A 6 10.54 -93.04 67.41
CA ILE A 6 9.25 -92.77 66.78
C ILE A 6 8.93 -91.27 66.81
N LEU A 7 9.10 -90.61 67.96
CA LEU A 7 8.87 -89.17 68.10
C LEU A 7 9.82 -88.34 67.21
N ALA A 8 11.10 -88.71 67.13
CA ALA A 8 12.07 -88.05 66.25
C ALA A 8 11.75 -88.22 64.76
N ASN A 9 11.22 -89.38 64.36
CA ASN A 9 10.77 -89.61 62.98
C ASN A 9 9.51 -88.80 62.65
N ILE A 10 8.55 -88.68 63.58
CA ILE A 10 7.36 -87.84 63.42
C ILE A 10 7.75 -86.36 63.27
N ILE A 11 8.67 -85.87 64.11
CA ILE A 11 9.17 -84.49 64.04
C ILE A 11 9.89 -84.24 62.70
N LYS A 12 10.72 -85.17 62.22
CA LYS A 12 11.36 -85.06 60.89
C LYS A 12 10.34 -85.01 59.76
N VAL A 13 9.33 -85.87 59.79
CA VAL A 13 8.24 -85.86 58.79
C VAL A 13 7.47 -84.56 58.84
N MET A 14 7.15 -84.03 60.03
CA MET A 14 6.50 -82.73 60.18
C MET A 14 7.40 -81.57 59.68
N LEU A 15 8.71 -81.62 59.92
CA LEU A 15 9.66 -80.61 59.44
C LEU A 15 9.80 -80.64 57.91
N ILE A 16 9.86 -81.83 57.29
CA ILE A 16 9.87 -81.99 55.83
C ILE A 16 8.55 -81.49 55.22
N PHE A 17 7.43 -81.75 55.89
CA PHE A 17 6.13 -81.25 55.45
C PHE A 17 6.01 -79.73 55.59
N LEU A 18 6.50 -79.17 56.69
CA LEU A 18 6.55 -77.73 56.94
C LEU A 18 7.46 -77.02 55.91
N THR A 19 8.65 -77.57 55.64
CA THR A 19 9.55 -77.01 54.62
C THR A 19 8.95 -77.16 53.23
N ALA A 20 8.26 -78.26 52.91
CA ALA A 20 7.56 -78.43 51.65
C ALA A 20 6.45 -77.38 51.47
N ILE A 21 5.67 -77.07 52.51
CA ILE A 21 4.65 -76.01 52.46
C ILE A 21 5.28 -74.64 52.25
N VAL A 22 6.38 -74.33 52.96
CA VAL A 22 7.08 -73.05 52.81
C VAL A 22 7.66 -72.92 51.40
N VAL A 23 8.25 -73.98 50.85
CA VAL A 23 8.78 -74.01 49.48
C VAL A 23 7.65 -73.86 48.46
N LEU A 24 6.50 -74.53 48.64
CA LEU A 24 5.31 -74.35 47.81
C LEU A 24 4.76 -72.92 47.88
N GLY A 25 4.74 -72.31 49.05
CA GLY A 25 4.35 -70.92 49.25
C GLY A 25 5.27 -69.94 48.52
N ILE A 26 6.60 -70.15 48.61
CA ILE A 26 7.59 -69.35 47.89
C ILE A 26 7.44 -69.54 46.38
N ILE A 27 7.30 -70.77 45.89
CA ILE A 27 7.06 -71.07 44.47
C ILE A 27 5.76 -70.40 43.98
N SER A 28 4.69 -70.46 44.77
CA SER A 28 3.42 -69.79 44.49
C SER A 28 3.59 -68.28 44.37
N VAL A 29 4.30 -67.65 45.31
CA VAL A 29 4.59 -66.20 45.28
C VAL A 29 5.44 -65.84 44.05
N PHE A 30 6.46 -66.62 43.73
CA PHE A 30 7.37 -66.33 42.62
C PHE A 30 6.82 -66.70 41.23
N ILE A 31 5.83 -67.59 41.13
CA ILE A 31 5.24 -68.01 39.85
C ILE A 31 3.86 -67.38 39.64
N LEU A 32 2.94 -67.47 40.60
CA LEU A 32 1.55 -67.01 40.41
C LEU A 32 1.44 -65.48 40.43
N ILE A 33 2.16 -64.79 41.32
CA ILE A 33 2.08 -63.31 41.39
C ILE A 33 2.53 -62.64 40.08
N PRO A 34 3.69 -62.96 39.48
CA PRO A 34 4.05 -62.36 38.19
C PRO A 34 3.13 -62.81 37.05
N MET A 35 2.51 -63.99 37.14
CA MET A 35 1.51 -64.45 36.16
C MET A 35 0.20 -63.65 36.24
N ILE A 36 -0.18 -63.18 37.43
CA ILE A 36 -1.39 -62.36 37.66
C ILE A 36 -1.17 -60.88 37.34
N ILE A 37 0.06 -60.37 37.47
CA ILE A 37 0.39 -58.93 37.27
C ILE A 37 0.95 -58.64 35.87
N LYS A 38 1.07 -59.64 34.99
CA LYS A 38 1.52 -59.43 33.61
C LYS A 38 0.46 -58.67 32.83
N VAL A 39 0.59 -57.35 32.77
CA VAL A 39 -0.28 -56.47 31.98
C VAL A 39 0.07 -56.62 30.50
N ASP A 40 -0.95 -56.83 29.68
CA ASP A 40 -0.78 -56.89 28.23
C ASP A 40 -0.16 -55.58 27.71
N GLU A 41 0.81 -55.72 26.83
CA GLU A 41 1.43 -54.61 26.11
C GLU A 41 0.81 -54.49 24.72
N VAL A 42 0.60 -53.26 24.29
CA VAL A 42 0.12 -52.91 22.95
C VAL A 42 1.14 -51.98 22.30
N GLU A 43 1.23 -52.04 20.97
CA GLU A 43 2.04 -51.09 20.22
C GLU A 43 1.29 -49.78 20.07
N THR A 44 2.00 -48.67 20.22
CA THR A 44 1.43 -47.33 20.09
C THR A 44 1.15 -47.05 18.60
N PRO A 45 -0.10 -46.84 18.18
CA PRO A 45 -0.41 -46.55 16.78
C PRO A 45 0.09 -45.14 16.36
N ASP A 46 0.30 -44.92 15.06
CA ASP A 46 0.61 -43.58 14.53
C ASP A 46 -0.69 -42.79 14.31
N VAL A 47 -0.88 -41.77 15.14
CA VAL A 47 -2.01 -40.83 15.06
C VAL A 47 -1.60 -39.45 14.58
N ARG A 48 -0.31 -39.23 14.24
CA ARG A 48 0.16 -37.95 13.70
C ARG A 48 -0.49 -37.67 12.34
N GLY A 49 -0.84 -36.42 12.10
CA GLY A 49 -1.53 -35.98 10.88
C GLY A 49 -2.98 -36.44 10.76
N LYS A 50 -3.53 -37.12 11.79
CA LYS A 50 -4.97 -37.44 11.88
C LYS A 50 -5.71 -36.37 12.68
N SER A 51 -7.03 -36.31 12.47
CA SER A 51 -7.90 -35.48 13.30
C SER A 51 -7.97 -36.01 14.73
N LEU A 52 -8.25 -35.14 15.70
CA LEU A 52 -8.46 -35.55 17.10
C LEU A 52 -9.51 -36.68 17.21
N ALA A 53 -10.64 -36.55 16.51
CA ALA A 53 -11.72 -37.52 16.55
C ALA A 53 -11.30 -38.91 16.01
N GLU A 54 -10.59 -38.95 14.89
CA GLU A 54 -10.06 -40.20 14.33
C GLU A 54 -9.01 -40.82 15.26
N SER A 55 -8.14 -39.98 15.84
CA SER A 55 -7.08 -40.41 16.76
C SER A 55 -7.65 -41.03 18.03
N MET A 56 -8.70 -40.43 18.62
CA MET A 56 -9.38 -40.99 19.79
C MET A 56 -9.93 -42.39 19.49
N LYS A 57 -10.55 -42.59 18.32
CA LYS A 57 -11.08 -43.89 17.90
C LYS A 57 -9.96 -44.93 17.77
N ILE A 58 -8.88 -44.59 17.07
CA ILE A 58 -7.73 -45.50 16.88
C ILE A 58 -7.10 -45.88 18.22
N LEU A 59 -6.89 -44.92 19.12
CA LEU A 59 -6.31 -45.17 20.43
C LEU A 59 -7.23 -46.04 21.30
N GLN A 60 -8.54 -45.77 21.29
CA GLN A 60 -9.52 -46.56 22.02
C GLN A 60 -9.57 -48.01 21.51
N GLU A 61 -9.52 -48.23 20.19
CA GLU A 61 -9.44 -49.57 19.58
C GLU A 61 -8.20 -50.36 20.03
N HIS A 62 -7.10 -49.65 20.35
CA HIS A 62 -5.85 -50.23 20.86
C HIS A 62 -5.79 -50.26 22.40
N ARG A 63 -6.89 -49.95 23.11
CA ARG A 63 -6.96 -49.84 24.58
C ARG A 63 -5.93 -48.85 25.14
N LEU A 64 -5.81 -47.70 24.50
CA LEU A 64 -4.96 -46.58 24.91
C LEU A 64 -5.82 -45.35 25.17
N ASN A 65 -5.38 -44.51 26.11
CA ASN A 65 -6.09 -43.31 26.52
C ASN A 65 -5.50 -42.08 25.84
N ALA A 66 -6.31 -41.28 25.16
CA ALA A 66 -5.86 -40.02 24.57
C ALA A 66 -5.83 -38.90 25.64
N LYS A 67 -4.70 -38.21 25.76
CA LYS A 67 -4.55 -37.01 26.60
C LYS A 67 -4.02 -35.86 25.75
N ILE A 68 -4.74 -34.73 25.75
CA ILE A 68 -4.25 -33.50 25.12
C ILE A 68 -3.23 -32.88 26.07
N ASP A 69 -2.00 -32.69 25.57
CA ASP A 69 -0.89 -32.11 26.32
C ASP A 69 -0.80 -30.60 26.09
N SER A 70 -0.75 -30.18 24.83
CA SER A 70 -0.63 -28.77 24.45
C SER A 70 -1.11 -28.51 23.01
N TYR A 71 -1.20 -27.22 22.66
CA TYR A 71 -1.47 -26.74 21.31
C TYR A 71 -0.25 -26.00 20.76
N LYS A 72 0.03 -26.18 19.47
CA LYS A 72 1.16 -25.56 18.78
C LYS A 72 0.71 -24.99 17.43
N ALA A 73 1.12 -23.77 17.12
CA ALA A 73 0.83 -23.17 15.82
C ALA A 73 1.57 -23.92 14.70
N SER A 74 0.87 -24.17 13.60
CA SER A 74 1.42 -24.82 12.43
C SER A 74 0.75 -24.29 11.16
N SER A 75 1.55 -23.87 10.20
CA SER A 75 1.07 -23.44 8.87
C SER A 75 0.82 -24.61 7.91
N THR A 76 1.21 -25.83 8.29
CA THR A 76 1.13 -27.02 7.43
C THR A 76 0.16 -28.09 7.95
N VAL A 77 -0.19 -28.03 9.24
CA VAL A 77 -1.10 -28.99 9.88
C VAL A 77 -2.41 -28.28 10.21
N PRO A 78 -3.57 -28.74 9.70
CA PRO A 78 -4.86 -28.12 9.99
C PRO A 78 -5.17 -28.05 11.48
N GLU A 79 -5.99 -27.09 11.88
CA GLU A 79 -6.47 -26.97 13.27
C GLU A 79 -7.13 -28.28 13.74
N GLU A 80 -6.91 -28.66 15.00
CA GLU A 80 -7.39 -29.91 15.62
C GLU A 80 -6.79 -31.22 15.06
N TYR A 81 -5.69 -31.14 14.30
CA TYR A 81 -4.91 -32.30 13.87
C TYR A 81 -3.68 -32.52 14.75
N ILE A 82 -3.29 -33.78 14.92
CA ILE A 82 -2.14 -34.16 15.75
C ILE A 82 -0.83 -33.77 15.05
N ILE A 83 -0.03 -32.93 15.70
CA ILE A 83 1.33 -32.58 15.25
C ILE A 83 2.32 -33.59 15.84
N GLU A 84 2.24 -33.82 17.15
CA GLU A 84 3.18 -34.67 17.89
C GLU A 84 2.41 -35.61 18.80
N GLN A 85 2.96 -36.81 19.02
CA GLN A 85 2.45 -37.77 19.99
C GLN A 85 3.59 -38.29 20.86
N ASN A 86 3.26 -38.67 22.09
CA ASN A 86 4.18 -39.30 23.01
C ASN A 86 3.45 -40.34 23.88
N PRO A 87 3.86 -41.61 23.92
CA PRO A 87 4.99 -42.24 23.22
C PRO A 87 4.92 -42.20 21.68
N GLN A 88 6.09 -42.31 21.05
CA GLN A 88 6.20 -42.35 19.59
C GLN A 88 5.54 -43.62 19.00
N PRO A 89 5.11 -43.59 17.73
CA PRO A 89 4.52 -44.76 17.10
C PRO A 89 5.45 -45.99 17.16
N GLY A 90 4.86 -47.18 17.34
CA GLY A 90 5.56 -48.46 17.44
C GLY A 90 6.16 -48.77 18.81
N PHE A 91 6.10 -47.86 19.79
CA PHE A 91 6.52 -48.17 21.17
C PHE A 91 5.54 -49.15 21.83
N LYS A 92 6.09 -50.16 22.52
CA LYS A 92 5.30 -51.06 23.37
C LYS A 92 5.00 -50.38 24.70
N VAL A 93 3.71 -50.26 25.00
CA VAL A 93 3.21 -49.65 26.22
C VAL A 93 2.19 -50.57 26.86
N LYS A 94 1.98 -50.44 28.17
CA LYS A 94 0.91 -51.17 28.86
C LYS A 94 -0.46 -50.73 28.32
N GLN A 95 -1.44 -51.63 28.32
CA GLN A 95 -2.84 -51.25 28.13
C GLN A 95 -3.25 -50.14 29.12
N ASP A 96 -4.23 -49.33 28.69
CA ASP A 96 -4.75 -48.15 29.38
C ASP A 96 -3.72 -47.03 29.63
N LYS A 97 -2.55 -47.10 28.98
CA LYS A 97 -1.56 -46.04 29.04
C LYS A 97 -2.07 -44.77 28.34
N ASP A 98 -1.81 -43.63 28.98
CA ASP A 98 -2.03 -42.31 28.38
C ASP A 98 -1.02 -42.04 27.26
N ILE A 99 -1.55 -41.67 26.09
CA ILE A 99 -0.82 -41.13 24.95
C ILE A 99 -1.07 -39.63 24.92
N PHE A 100 0.01 -38.86 25.12
CA PHE A 100 0.01 -37.40 25.11
C PHE A 100 0.06 -36.89 23.67
N LEU A 101 -0.83 -35.96 23.35
CA LEU A 101 -1.07 -35.45 22.01
C LEU A 101 -0.86 -33.94 21.99
N VAL A 102 -0.04 -33.46 21.05
CA VAL A 102 0.13 -32.04 20.75
C VAL A 102 -0.68 -31.73 19.49
N LEU A 103 -1.67 -30.84 19.62
CA LEU A 103 -2.58 -30.49 18.54
C LEU A 103 -2.14 -29.21 17.83
N SER A 104 -2.49 -29.11 16.55
CA SER A 104 -2.34 -27.86 15.81
C SER A 104 -3.41 -26.86 16.21
N SER A 105 -2.98 -25.63 16.53
CA SER A 105 -3.88 -24.48 16.66
C SER A 105 -4.13 -23.76 15.32
N GLY A 106 -3.72 -24.37 14.20
CA GLY A 106 -3.70 -23.73 12.89
C GLY A 106 -2.56 -22.72 12.73
N THR A 107 -2.63 -21.92 11.67
CA THR A 107 -1.64 -20.86 11.39
C THR A 107 -1.64 -19.83 12.53
N GLU A 108 -0.47 -19.31 12.87
CA GLU A 108 -0.36 -18.23 13.85
C GLU A 108 -1.21 -17.03 13.43
N LYS A 109 -2.06 -16.56 14.32
CA LYS A 109 -2.93 -15.40 14.06
C LYS A 109 -2.28 -14.14 14.60
N ILE A 110 -2.27 -13.09 13.78
CA ILE A 110 -1.66 -11.79 14.07
C ILE A 110 -2.65 -10.65 13.81
N GLU A 111 -2.46 -9.54 14.51
CA GLU A 111 -3.32 -8.36 14.40
C GLU A 111 -2.95 -7.52 13.17
N VAL A 112 -3.96 -7.10 12.41
CA VAL A 112 -3.79 -6.29 11.21
C VAL A 112 -3.50 -4.82 11.58
N PRO A 113 -2.39 -4.22 11.10
CA PRO A 113 -2.05 -2.83 11.40
C PRO A 113 -3.05 -1.84 10.77
N ASP A 114 -3.14 -0.64 11.33
CA ASP A 114 -3.86 0.49 10.71
C ASP A 114 -2.92 1.26 9.78
N LEU A 115 -3.24 1.22 8.49
CA LEU A 115 -2.49 1.84 7.41
C LEU A 115 -3.23 3.07 6.85
N THR A 116 -4.43 3.37 7.34
CA THR A 116 -5.27 4.45 6.84
C THR A 116 -4.58 5.80 7.00
N GLY A 117 -4.56 6.60 5.93
CA GLY A 117 -3.90 7.91 5.90
C GLY A 117 -2.38 7.88 5.70
N LYS A 118 -1.73 6.70 5.72
CA LYS A 118 -0.30 6.58 5.40
C LYS A 118 -0.08 6.58 3.89
N LEU A 119 1.12 6.95 3.46
CA LEU A 119 1.55 6.75 2.08
C LEU A 119 1.82 5.27 1.84
N PHE A 120 1.46 4.78 0.64
CA PHE A 120 1.67 3.38 0.26
C PHE A 120 3.12 2.92 0.46
N PHE A 121 4.10 3.79 0.16
CA PHE A 121 5.51 3.50 0.33
C PHE A 121 5.89 3.12 1.78
N ASP A 122 5.41 3.90 2.75
CA ASP A 122 5.68 3.64 4.18
C ASP A 122 4.90 2.41 4.66
N ALA A 123 3.65 2.28 4.23
CA ALA A 123 2.78 1.17 4.61
C ALA A 123 3.25 -0.18 4.09
N GLU A 124 3.90 -0.24 2.92
CA GLU A 124 4.43 -1.49 2.36
C GLU A 124 5.50 -2.13 3.27
N SER A 125 6.39 -1.31 3.84
CA SER A 125 7.38 -1.78 4.81
C SER A 125 6.70 -2.25 6.11
N GLU A 126 5.63 -1.59 6.55
CA GLU A 126 4.90 -1.97 7.76
C GLU A 126 4.13 -3.29 7.59
N ILE A 127 3.46 -3.48 6.44
CA ILE A 127 2.75 -4.71 6.09
C ILE A 127 3.70 -5.92 6.17
N THR A 128 4.84 -5.82 5.49
CA THR A 128 5.81 -6.90 5.41
C THR A 128 6.48 -7.17 6.76
N SER A 129 6.82 -6.11 7.50
CA SER A 129 7.43 -6.24 8.84
C SER A 129 6.47 -6.81 9.87
N ALA A 130 5.16 -6.55 9.73
CA ALA A 130 4.13 -7.14 10.57
C ALA A 130 3.80 -8.60 10.21
N GLY A 131 4.43 -9.17 9.17
CA GLY A 131 4.23 -10.57 8.76
C GLY A 131 3.05 -10.79 7.82
N PHE A 132 2.57 -9.73 7.15
CA PHE A 132 1.55 -9.78 6.11
C PHE A 132 2.17 -9.64 4.72
N GLN A 133 1.35 -9.84 3.69
CA GLN A 133 1.71 -9.61 2.29
C GLN A 133 0.87 -8.49 1.68
N VAL A 134 1.43 -7.77 0.71
CA VAL A 134 0.64 -6.79 -0.05
C VAL A 134 -0.33 -7.52 -0.98
N GLY A 135 -1.61 -7.16 -0.90
CA GLY A 135 -2.69 -7.69 -1.71
C GLY A 135 -3.01 -6.84 -2.94
N PHE A 136 -4.26 -6.91 -3.38
CA PHE A 136 -4.77 -6.09 -4.50
C PHE A 136 -4.77 -4.59 -4.15
N LYS A 137 -4.49 -3.74 -5.15
CA LYS A 137 -4.50 -2.28 -5.03
C LYS A 137 -5.54 -1.69 -5.99
N ALA A 138 -6.48 -0.92 -5.45
CA ALA A 138 -7.38 -0.08 -6.21
C ALA A 138 -7.04 1.40 -6.00
N THR A 139 -7.48 2.26 -6.91
CA THR A 139 -7.23 3.71 -6.81
C THR A 139 -8.50 4.50 -7.13
N VAL A 140 -8.81 5.52 -6.33
CA VAL A 140 -9.98 6.42 -6.53
C VAL A 140 -9.62 7.87 -6.21
N HIS A 141 -10.34 8.82 -6.80
CA HIS A 141 -10.23 10.23 -6.39
C HIS A 141 -10.85 10.44 -5.02
N SER A 142 -10.27 11.32 -4.21
CA SER A 142 -10.76 11.62 -2.87
C SER A 142 -10.41 13.05 -2.46
N ASP A 143 -11.40 13.80 -2.03
CA ASP A 143 -11.21 15.16 -1.51
C ASP A 143 -10.64 15.14 -0.09
N ASN A 144 -10.97 14.11 0.70
CA ASN A 144 -10.46 13.92 2.06
C ASN A 144 -8.99 13.46 2.08
N TYR A 145 -8.54 12.80 1.01
CA TYR A 145 -7.17 12.34 0.84
C TYR A 145 -6.58 12.97 -0.42
N PRO A 146 -6.21 14.26 -0.40
CA PRO A 146 -5.77 14.98 -1.61
C PRO A 146 -4.40 14.52 -2.14
N VAL A 147 -3.61 13.83 -1.31
CA VAL A 147 -2.28 13.35 -1.66
C VAL A 147 -2.38 12.01 -2.39
N VAL A 148 -1.72 11.92 -3.55
CA VAL A 148 -1.70 10.71 -4.38
C VAL A 148 -0.96 9.59 -3.64
N ASN A 149 -1.45 8.35 -3.77
CA ASN A 149 -0.94 7.14 -3.12
C ASN A 149 -1.11 7.09 -1.59
N THR A 150 -1.89 7.97 -1.00
CA THR A 150 -2.34 7.82 0.39
C THR A 150 -3.40 6.73 0.49
N ILE A 151 -3.31 5.87 1.51
CA ILE A 151 -4.27 4.80 1.76
C ILE A 151 -5.57 5.40 2.31
N ILE A 152 -6.67 5.18 1.57
CA ILE A 152 -8.03 5.57 1.94
C ILE A 152 -8.69 4.48 2.78
N ALA A 153 -8.50 3.22 2.38
CA ALA A 153 -9.09 2.07 3.05
C ALA A 153 -8.23 0.83 2.85
N GLN A 154 -8.43 -0.15 3.73
CA GLN A 154 -7.76 -1.44 3.68
C GLN A 154 -8.74 -2.58 3.96
N THR A 155 -8.40 -3.76 3.46
CA THR A 155 -9.05 -5.02 3.80
C THR A 155 -7.97 -6.08 3.98
N PRO A 156 -7.91 -6.80 5.12
CA PRO A 156 -8.83 -6.77 6.26
C PRO A 156 -8.82 -5.44 7.06
N LEU A 157 -9.84 -5.23 7.88
CA LEU A 157 -9.98 -4.02 8.70
C LEU A 157 -8.85 -3.93 9.75
N PRO A 158 -8.43 -2.71 10.15
CA PRO A 158 -7.48 -2.54 11.23
C PRO A 158 -7.92 -3.26 12.51
N LYS A 159 -6.94 -3.78 13.26
CA LYS A 159 -7.13 -4.53 14.51
C LYS A 159 -7.87 -5.87 14.38
N SER A 160 -8.24 -6.28 13.15
CA SER A 160 -8.75 -7.62 12.93
C SER A 160 -7.62 -8.64 13.12
N ILE A 161 -7.98 -9.84 13.57
CA ILE A 161 -7.04 -10.95 13.80
C ILE A 161 -7.17 -11.90 12.61
N VAL A 162 -6.09 -12.10 11.87
CA VAL A 162 -6.05 -12.99 10.70
C VAL A 162 -4.76 -13.80 10.69
N ASP A 163 -4.71 -14.83 9.85
CA ASP A 163 -3.55 -15.69 9.74
C ASP A 163 -2.30 -14.92 9.28
N ARG A 164 -1.15 -15.23 9.87
CA ARG A 164 0.14 -14.71 9.41
C ARG A 164 0.35 -15.07 7.95
N GLY A 165 0.86 -14.11 7.19
CA GLY A 165 1.03 -14.22 5.75
C GLY A 165 -0.23 -13.86 4.94
N ALA A 166 -1.35 -13.52 5.60
CA ALA A 166 -2.52 -12.99 4.91
C ALA A 166 -2.20 -11.74 4.09
N LYS A 167 -2.98 -11.52 3.03
CA LYS A 167 -2.82 -10.37 2.13
C LYS A 167 -3.66 -9.19 2.60
N ILE A 168 -3.06 -7.99 2.64
CA ILE A 168 -3.77 -6.74 2.90
C ILE A 168 -3.96 -6.01 1.57
N SER A 169 -5.22 -5.91 1.15
CA SER A 169 -5.65 -5.13 -0.01
C SER A 169 -5.88 -3.67 0.36
N LEU A 170 -5.54 -2.76 -0.55
CA LEU A 170 -5.52 -1.33 -0.30
C LEU A 170 -6.32 -0.56 -1.35
N LEU A 171 -7.07 0.44 -0.89
CA LEU A 171 -7.66 1.49 -1.71
C LEU A 171 -6.81 2.74 -1.54
N LEU A 172 -6.20 3.22 -2.62
CA LEU A 172 -5.30 4.37 -2.62
C LEU A 172 -5.96 5.59 -3.25
N SER A 173 -5.52 6.77 -2.83
CA SER A 173 -5.95 8.03 -3.42
C SER A 173 -5.25 8.33 -4.74
N ARG A 174 -6.02 8.83 -5.71
CA ARG A 174 -5.55 9.46 -6.96
C ARG A 174 -5.46 10.98 -6.84
N GLY A 175 -5.62 11.51 -5.63
CA GLY A 175 -5.80 12.93 -5.35
C GLY A 175 -7.22 13.41 -5.60
N VAL A 176 -7.42 14.72 -5.42
CA VAL A 176 -8.70 15.41 -5.62
C VAL A 176 -9.21 15.18 -7.05
N TYR A 177 -10.52 15.06 -7.23
CA TYR A 177 -11.09 14.96 -8.56
C TYR A 177 -10.86 16.28 -9.32
N PRO A 178 -10.28 16.26 -10.54
CA PRO A 178 -9.99 17.50 -11.26
C PRO A 178 -11.28 18.25 -11.58
N LYS A 179 -11.31 19.55 -11.32
CA LYS A 179 -12.46 20.39 -11.68
C LYS A 179 -12.57 20.44 -13.19
N MET A 180 -13.70 19.98 -13.72
CA MET A 180 -13.99 20.03 -15.15
C MET A 180 -14.75 21.31 -15.49
N LEU A 181 -14.45 21.91 -16.64
CA LEU A 181 -15.13 23.08 -17.18
C LEU A 181 -15.26 22.97 -18.70
N LEU A 182 -16.17 23.73 -19.30
CA LEU A 182 -16.28 23.82 -20.75
C LEU A 182 -15.29 24.85 -21.28
N MET A 183 -14.54 24.50 -22.31
CA MET A 183 -13.58 25.38 -22.96
C MET A 183 -14.30 26.65 -23.46
N PRO A 184 -13.91 27.84 -23.00
CA PRO A 184 -14.50 29.09 -23.48
C PRO A 184 -14.19 29.30 -24.96
N ASP A 185 -15.09 29.99 -25.69
CA ASP A 185 -14.78 30.47 -27.04
C ASP A 185 -13.98 31.76 -26.96
N LEU A 186 -12.75 31.69 -27.43
CA LEU A 186 -11.77 32.78 -27.49
C LEU A 186 -11.65 33.33 -28.92
N ARG A 187 -12.25 32.66 -29.91
CA ARG A 187 -12.14 33.07 -31.32
C ARG A 187 -12.78 34.44 -31.52
N GLY A 188 -12.14 35.27 -32.35
CA GLY A 188 -12.57 36.64 -32.62
C GLY A 188 -12.21 37.65 -31.53
N MET A 189 -11.77 37.21 -30.34
CA MET A 189 -11.25 38.12 -29.30
C MET A 189 -9.85 38.62 -29.66
N LYS A 190 -9.44 39.77 -29.09
CA LYS A 190 -8.06 40.25 -29.17
C LYS A 190 -7.19 39.52 -28.15
N PHE A 191 -5.97 39.17 -28.53
CA PHE A 191 -5.01 38.46 -27.67
C PHE A 191 -4.76 39.18 -26.34
N ASN A 192 -4.70 40.52 -26.32
CA ASN A 192 -4.47 41.26 -25.07
C ASN A 192 -5.69 41.25 -24.12
N ASP A 193 -6.88 40.91 -24.62
CA ASP A 193 -8.14 40.90 -23.84
C ASP A 193 -8.46 39.50 -23.27
N ILE A 194 -7.84 38.42 -23.80
CA ILE A 194 -8.16 37.06 -23.37
C ILE A 194 -7.53 36.67 -22.03
N GLN A 195 -6.52 37.41 -21.56
CA GLN A 195 -5.76 37.04 -20.36
C GLN A 195 -6.69 36.90 -19.14
N GLY A 196 -7.57 37.87 -18.90
CA GLY A 196 -8.55 37.79 -17.82
C GLY A 196 -9.49 36.58 -17.98
N ARG A 197 -9.94 36.30 -19.21
CA ARG A 197 -10.84 35.17 -19.48
C ARG A 197 -10.19 33.81 -19.23
N LEU A 198 -8.91 33.66 -19.54
CA LEU A 198 -8.13 32.46 -19.26
C LEU A 198 -7.92 32.31 -17.76
N GLU A 199 -7.59 33.39 -17.05
CA GLU A 199 -7.40 33.40 -15.59
C GLU A 199 -8.68 33.05 -14.84
N ASP A 200 -9.83 33.63 -15.20
CA ASP A 200 -11.14 33.31 -14.62
C ASP A 200 -11.52 31.84 -14.81
N SER A 201 -11.10 31.26 -15.93
CA SER A 201 -11.35 29.86 -16.27
C SER A 201 -10.27 28.92 -15.69
N GLY A 202 -9.24 29.47 -15.02
CA GLY A 202 -8.11 28.72 -14.50
C GLY A 202 -7.26 28.04 -15.59
N LEU A 203 -7.25 28.57 -16.82
CA LEU A 203 -6.53 28.01 -17.96
C LEU A 203 -5.17 28.67 -18.14
N ALA A 204 -4.19 27.91 -18.60
CA ALA A 204 -2.86 28.40 -18.92
C ALA A 204 -2.62 28.40 -20.43
N MET A 205 -1.82 29.31 -20.96
CA MET A 205 -1.37 29.25 -22.36
C MET A 205 -0.14 28.34 -22.49
N SER A 206 -0.05 27.57 -23.57
CA SER A 206 1.16 26.76 -23.88
C SER A 206 1.86 27.18 -25.16
N LYS A 207 1.10 27.40 -26.23
CA LYS A 207 1.65 27.63 -27.57
C LYS A 207 0.86 28.68 -28.31
N ILE A 208 1.58 29.64 -28.88
CA ILE A 208 1.01 30.70 -29.70
C ILE A 208 1.59 30.55 -31.10
N THR A 209 0.72 30.44 -32.09
CA THR A 209 1.11 30.39 -33.51
C THR A 209 0.51 31.58 -34.23
N PHE A 210 1.30 32.21 -35.11
CA PHE A 210 0.82 33.33 -35.92
C PHE A 210 0.43 32.84 -37.30
N LYS A 211 -0.73 33.28 -37.80
CA LYS A 211 -1.20 32.97 -39.14
C LYS A 211 -1.53 34.26 -39.89
N PRO A 212 -0.91 34.48 -41.06
CA PRO A 212 -1.31 35.48 -42.04
C PRO A 212 -2.82 35.56 -42.24
N ASN A 213 -3.40 36.74 -42.04
CA ASN A 213 -4.79 36.98 -42.34
C ASN A 213 -4.99 38.38 -42.95
N PRO A 214 -5.50 38.50 -44.19
CA PRO A 214 -5.71 39.79 -44.83
C PRO A 214 -7.00 40.50 -44.37
N THR A 215 -7.92 39.77 -43.72
CA THR A 215 -9.22 40.30 -43.27
C THR A 215 -9.12 40.92 -41.88
N TYR A 216 -8.35 40.30 -40.99
CA TYR A 216 -8.18 40.76 -39.62
C TYR A 216 -6.83 41.46 -39.45
N GLY A 217 -6.79 42.53 -38.64
CA GLY A 217 -5.53 43.13 -38.19
C GLY A 217 -4.72 42.18 -37.29
N ASP A 218 -3.55 42.64 -36.84
CA ASP A 218 -2.71 41.87 -35.90
C ASP A 218 -3.47 41.58 -34.59
N GLY A 219 -3.33 40.36 -34.08
CA GLY A 219 -3.68 40.02 -32.71
C GLY A 219 -5.08 39.50 -32.43
N ILE A 220 -5.84 39.08 -33.45
CA ILE A 220 -7.15 38.43 -33.30
C ILE A 220 -6.98 36.91 -33.20
N ILE A 221 -7.66 36.26 -32.26
CA ILE A 221 -7.64 34.80 -32.16
C ILE A 221 -8.43 34.18 -33.32
N LEU A 222 -7.73 33.43 -34.16
CA LEU A 222 -8.29 32.72 -35.32
C LEU A 222 -8.76 31.32 -34.94
N ALA A 223 -7.98 30.63 -34.11
CA ALA A 223 -8.31 29.30 -33.63
C ALA A 223 -7.74 29.06 -32.22
N GLN A 224 -8.31 28.08 -31.55
CA GLN A 224 -7.89 27.64 -30.23
C GLN A 224 -7.87 26.12 -30.19
N PHE A 225 -7.06 25.58 -29.29
CA PHE A 225 -7.09 24.17 -28.93
C PHE A 225 -6.91 24.03 -27.41
N PRO A 226 -7.81 23.35 -26.69
CA PRO A 226 -9.01 22.65 -27.17
C PRO A 226 -10.09 23.56 -27.82
N PRO A 227 -10.94 23.04 -28.72
CA PRO A 227 -12.07 23.77 -29.31
C PRO A 227 -13.10 24.21 -28.25
N ALA A 228 -13.80 25.30 -28.55
CA ALA A 228 -14.86 25.83 -27.70
C ALA A 228 -15.93 24.76 -27.40
N GLY A 229 -16.41 24.74 -26.17
CA GLY A 229 -17.40 23.77 -25.68
C GLY A 229 -16.86 22.38 -25.34
N GLN A 230 -15.57 22.09 -25.61
CA GLN A 230 -14.97 20.83 -25.16
C GLN A 230 -14.85 20.80 -23.62
N LEU A 231 -15.11 19.65 -23.01
CA LEU A 231 -14.87 19.45 -21.58
C LEU A 231 -13.36 19.35 -21.31
N ILE A 232 -12.86 20.23 -20.44
CA ILE A 232 -11.44 20.38 -20.11
C ILE A 232 -11.23 20.44 -18.60
N GLN A 233 -10.00 20.17 -18.15
CA GLN A 233 -9.63 20.28 -16.75
C GLN A 233 -9.21 21.72 -16.40
N ALA A 234 -9.54 22.19 -15.20
CA ALA A 234 -8.94 23.40 -14.66
C ALA A 234 -7.41 23.26 -14.63
N GLY A 235 -6.69 24.30 -15.03
CA GLY A 235 -5.25 24.28 -15.23
C GLY A 235 -4.80 23.72 -16.58
N GLN A 236 -5.72 23.22 -17.43
CA GLN A 236 -5.37 22.70 -18.74
C GLN A 236 -4.77 23.81 -19.62
N LYS A 237 -3.74 23.42 -20.36
CA LYS A 237 -3.02 24.31 -21.29
C LYS A 237 -3.80 24.49 -22.59
N VAL A 238 -3.81 25.72 -23.09
CA VAL A 238 -4.50 26.15 -24.30
C VAL A 238 -3.47 26.62 -25.33
N GLU A 239 -3.63 26.15 -26.57
CA GLU A 239 -2.91 26.64 -27.73
C GLU A 239 -3.79 27.62 -28.51
N LEU A 240 -3.16 28.67 -29.03
CA LEU A 240 -3.83 29.74 -29.76
C LEU A 240 -3.18 29.94 -31.13
N GLN A 241 -4.02 30.12 -32.14
CA GLN A 241 -3.62 30.66 -33.42
C GLN A 241 -4.11 32.10 -33.52
N VAL A 242 -3.20 33.03 -33.72
CA VAL A 242 -3.45 34.47 -33.70
C VAL A 242 -3.19 35.05 -35.10
N SER A 243 -4.02 36.00 -35.52
CA SER A 243 -3.83 36.69 -36.78
C SER A 243 -2.55 37.51 -36.74
N SER A 244 -1.81 37.40 -37.83
CA SER A 244 -0.73 38.32 -38.17
C SER A 244 -1.06 38.96 -39.50
N TYR A 245 -0.84 40.25 -39.60
CA TYR A 245 -1.00 41.05 -40.79
C TYR A 245 0.05 40.62 -41.81
N THR A 246 -0.42 40.24 -43.00
CA THR A 246 0.43 40.09 -44.18
C THR A 246 0.03 41.13 -45.21
N GLY A 247 0.43 42.37 -44.98
CA GLY A 247 0.39 43.40 -46.00
C GLY A 247 1.79 43.78 -46.41
N VAL A 248 2.14 43.36 -47.64
CA VAL A 248 3.10 44.00 -48.56
C VAL A 248 4.35 44.62 -47.93
N ALA A 249 5.46 43.89 -48.10
CA ALA A 249 6.86 44.28 -47.96
C ALA A 249 7.19 45.80 -48.04
N THR A 250 6.96 46.56 -46.97
CA THR A 250 7.49 47.93 -46.86
C THR A 250 8.25 48.24 -45.57
N ARG A 251 8.24 47.32 -44.60
CA ARG A 251 9.34 46.96 -43.69
C ARG A 251 8.91 45.66 -43.00
N ALA A 252 9.85 44.82 -42.56
CA ALA A 252 9.56 43.52 -41.95
C ALA A 252 8.82 43.66 -40.60
N GLN A 253 7.52 43.98 -40.65
CA GLN A 253 6.65 44.02 -39.49
C GLN A 253 6.30 42.59 -39.10
N ARG A 254 6.57 42.21 -37.85
CA ARG A 254 6.24 40.88 -37.32
C ARG A 254 5.60 40.97 -35.94
N PRO A 255 4.63 40.10 -35.63
CA PRO A 255 4.10 40.00 -34.28
C PRO A 255 5.15 39.43 -33.32
N VAL A 256 5.19 39.94 -32.10
CA VAL A 256 6.05 39.44 -31.02
C VAL A 256 5.23 39.32 -29.73
N VAL A 257 5.35 38.16 -29.09
CA VAL A 257 4.82 37.94 -27.73
C VAL A 257 5.86 38.44 -26.75
N ILE A 258 5.46 39.41 -25.95
CA ILE A 258 6.23 40.03 -24.89
C ILE A 258 5.81 39.38 -23.58
N GLU A 259 6.76 38.72 -22.94
CA GLU A 259 6.55 38.02 -21.67
C GLU A 259 7.53 38.54 -20.62
N TYR A 260 7.00 38.98 -19.50
CA TYR A 260 7.77 39.44 -18.36
C TYR A 260 7.16 38.96 -17.05
N THR A 261 7.96 38.39 -16.15
CA THR A 261 7.50 38.00 -14.81
C THR A 261 8.00 39.02 -13.80
N VAL A 262 7.06 39.65 -13.11
CA VAL A 262 7.31 40.68 -12.09
C VAL A 262 8.18 40.10 -10.98
N THR A 263 9.22 40.83 -10.59
CA THR A 263 10.18 40.32 -9.62
C THR A 263 9.50 39.92 -8.30
N TYR A 264 9.90 38.79 -7.73
CA TYR A 264 9.41 38.35 -6.41
C TYR A 264 9.84 39.33 -5.31
N GLY A 265 9.05 39.43 -4.24
CA GLY A 265 9.39 40.17 -3.02
C GLY A 265 8.34 41.20 -2.61
N GLY A 266 7.93 41.14 -1.34
CA GLY A 266 6.89 41.97 -0.74
C GLY A 266 5.46 41.54 -1.08
N THR A 267 4.48 42.25 -0.53
CA THR A 267 3.03 42.08 -0.82
C THR A 267 2.42 43.27 -1.57
N GLN A 268 3.19 44.35 -1.76
CA GLN A 268 2.73 45.55 -2.45
C GLN A 268 2.80 45.35 -3.97
N LEU A 269 1.84 45.94 -4.68
CA LEU A 269 1.86 45.99 -6.13
C LEU A 269 3.08 46.79 -6.61
N LYS A 270 3.76 46.29 -7.64
CA LYS A 270 4.88 46.95 -8.29
C LYS A 270 4.39 47.61 -9.57
N ARG A 271 4.74 48.88 -9.79
CA ARG A 271 4.48 49.54 -11.07
C ARG A 271 5.45 48.98 -12.10
N VAL A 272 4.95 48.41 -13.19
CA VAL A 272 5.76 47.87 -14.28
C VAL A 272 5.53 48.72 -15.51
N ARG A 273 6.61 49.27 -16.06
CA ARG A 273 6.59 49.97 -17.36
C ARG A 273 7.41 49.19 -18.37
N ILE A 274 6.78 48.77 -19.46
CA ILE A 274 7.47 48.11 -20.58
C ILE A 274 7.40 49.03 -21.77
N ILE A 275 8.58 49.33 -22.31
CA ILE A 275 8.78 50.16 -23.49
C ILE A 275 9.33 49.27 -24.60
N LEU A 276 8.78 49.43 -25.80
CA LEU A 276 9.20 48.73 -27.00
C LEU A 276 9.75 49.75 -27.99
N GLU A 277 11.01 49.55 -28.39
CA GLU A 277 11.71 50.40 -29.33
C GLU A 277 12.03 49.61 -30.59
N ASP A 278 11.61 50.11 -31.74
CA ASP A 278 11.88 49.51 -33.04
C ASP A 278 12.09 50.59 -34.11
N SER A 279 12.17 50.21 -35.38
CA SER A 279 12.37 51.15 -36.50
C SER A 279 11.23 52.16 -36.71
N LYS A 280 10.10 52.02 -35.99
CA LYS A 280 8.98 52.98 -35.99
C LYS A 280 9.09 53.99 -34.85
N GLY A 281 9.92 53.71 -33.84
CA GLY A 281 10.13 54.56 -32.66
C GLY A 281 9.86 53.83 -31.34
N SER A 282 9.93 54.58 -30.25
CA SER A 282 9.70 54.10 -28.89
C SER A 282 8.21 54.22 -28.52
N ARG A 283 7.64 53.18 -27.93
CA ARG A 283 6.25 53.19 -27.43
C ARG A 283 6.13 52.43 -26.11
N GLN A 284 5.32 52.99 -25.21
CA GLN A 284 4.98 52.35 -23.95
C GLN A 284 3.84 51.35 -24.19
N ILE A 285 4.11 50.07 -23.94
CA ILE A 285 3.15 48.98 -24.17
C ILE A 285 2.49 48.49 -22.88
N VAL A 286 3.14 48.72 -21.74
CA VAL A 286 2.61 48.44 -20.40
C VAL A 286 3.02 49.58 -19.47
N ASP A 287 2.09 50.05 -18.65
CA ASP A 287 2.32 50.94 -17.51
C ASP A 287 1.17 50.77 -16.52
N ASP A 288 1.33 49.82 -15.61
CA ASP A 288 0.30 49.46 -14.63
C ASP A 288 0.93 48.78 -13.40
N PHE A 289 0.12 48.53 -12.38
CA PHE A 289 0.50 47.93 -11.11
C PHE A 289 0.18 46.43 -11.08
N PHE A 290 1.20 45.61 -10.82
CA PHE A 290 1.09 44.15 -10.82
C PHE A 290 1.62 43.55 -9.51
N PRO A 291 1.01 42.44 -9.03
CA PRO A 291 1.53 41.74 -7.86
C PRO A 291 2.87 41.05 -8.18
N PRO A 292 3.77 40.92 -7.18
CA PRO A 292 5.02 40.16 -7.34
C PRO A 292 4.77 38.74 -7.84
N GLY A 293 5.59 38.27 -8.79
CA GLY A 293 5.47 36.94 -9.40
C GLY A 293 4.42 36.82 -10.50
N LYS A 294 3.64 37.87 -10.80
CA LYS A 294 2.71 37.86 -11.94
C LYS A 294 3.48 37.83 -13.27
N THR A 295 3.11 36.91 -14.15
CA THR A 295 3.57 36.95 -15.54
C THR A 295 2.64 37.83 -16.38
N ILE A 296 3.22 38.84 -17.01
CA ILE A 296 2.60 39.74 -17.96
C ILE A 296 2.88 39.20 -19.35
N THR A 297 1.83 38.94 -20.13
CA THR A 297 1.93 38.53 -21.53
C THR A 297 1.18 39.52 -22.40
N ARG A 298 1.87 40.11 -23.39
CA ARG A 298 1.30 41.06 -24.33
C ARG A 298 1.73 40.74 -25.75
N LEU A 299 0.85 40.98 -26.71
CA LEU A 299 1.16 40.90 -28.13
C LEU A 299 1.27 42.31 -28.70
N ASP A 300 2.37 42.55 -29.39
CA ASP A 300 2.63 43.78 -30.16
C ASP A 300 3.30 43.41 -31.50
N SER A 301 3.48 44.37 -32.39
CA SER A 301 4.07 44.17 -33.72
C SER A 301 5.31 45.05 -33.90
N VAL A 302 6.47 44.45 -34.13
CA VAL A 302 7.74 45.16 -34.27
C VAL A 302 8.17 45.32 -35.71
N ILE A 303 8.93 46.38 -36.00
CA ILE A 303 9.53 46.62 -37.32
C ILE A 303 11.06 46.60 -37.25
N GLY A 304 11.68 45.64 -37.93
CA GLY A 304 13.14 45.50 -37.96
C GLY A 304 13.69 44.94 -36.63
N GLU A 305 14.87 45.39 -36.23
CA GLU A 305 15.41 45.09 -34.90
C GLU A 305 14.59 45.84 -33.85
N ALA A 306 14.23 45.13 -32.79
CA ALA A 306 13.42 45.67 -31.71
C ALA A 306 14.01 45.33 -30.35
N THR A 307 13.92 46.30 -29.45
CA THR A 307 14.41 46.21 -28.09
C THR A 307 13.25 46.41 -27.12
N MET A 308 13.08 45.48 -26.20
CA MET A 308 12.18 45.60 -25.08
C MET A 308 12.96 46.12 -23.87
N ILE A 309 12.46 47.18 -23.25
CA ILE A 309 13.05 47.85 -22.09
C ILE A 309 12.03 47.80 -20.95
N ILE A 310 12.44 47.30 -19.78
CA ILE A 310 11.55 47.06 -18.65
C ILE A 310 12.01 47.88 -17.44
N TYR A 311 11.06 48.55 -16.80
CA TYR A 311 11.24 49.27 -15.53
C TYR A 311 10.26 48.73 -14.49
N GLU A 312 10.72 48.65 -13.24
CA GLU A 312 9.88 48.36 -12.07
C GLU A 312 10.03 49.46 -11.01
N ASN A 313 8.95 49.77 -10.29
CA ASN A 313 8.93 50.67 -9.12
C ASN A 313 9.54 52.06 -9.38
N ASP A 314 9.31 52.61 -10.58
CA ASP A 314 9.81 53.93 -10.99
C ASP A 314 11.34 54.07 -10.92
N MET A 315 12.09 52.96 -11.05
CA MET A 315 13.56 53.01 -11.17
C MET A 315 14.00 53.87 -12.36
N GLU A 316 15.07 54.66 -12.17
CA GLU A 316 15.66 55.51 -13.23
C GLU A 316 16.33 54.70 -14.35
N HIS A 317 16.69 53.45 -14.06
CA HIS A 317 17.35 52.55 -15.01
C HIS A 317 16.51 51.30 -15.28
N PRO A 318 16.55 50.79 -16.52
CA PRO A 318 15.84 49.58 -16.86
C PRO A 318 16.44 48.39 -16.12
N ILE A 319 15.57 47.53 -15.60
CA ILE A 319 15.96 46.28 -14.96
C ILE A 319 16.29 45.19 -15.97
N GLN A 320 15.78 45.32 -17.19
CA GLN A 320 16.02 44.38 -18.26
C GLN A 320 15.88 45.08 -19.61
N THR A 321 16.85 44.80 -20.49
CA THR A 321 16.82 45.16 -21.90
C THR A 321 17.02 43.88 -22.70
N LYS A 322 16.10 43.58 -23.63
CA LYS A 322 16.12 42.34 -24.39
C LYS A 322 15.83 42.61 -25.88
N GLY A 323 16.71 42.10 -26.76
CA GLY A 323 16.44 42.05 -28.19
C GLY A 323 15.34 41.01 -28.50
N LEU A 324 14.39 41.39 -29.35
CA LEU A 324 13.23 40.58 -29.74
C LEU A 324 13.35 40.07 -31.17
#